data_AF-A0A954EJS5-F1
#
_entry.id   AF-A0A954EJS5-F1
#
_cell.length_a   1.000
_cell.length_b   1.000
_cell.length_c   1.000
_cell.angle_alpha   90.00
_cell.angle_beta   90.00
_cell.angle_gamma   90.00
#
_symmetry.space_group_name_H-M   'P 1'
#
loop_
_entity.id
_entity.type
_entity.pdbx_description
1 polymer ?
#
loop_
_entity_poly.entity_id
_entity_poly.type
_entity_poly.pdbx_seq_one_letter_code
_entity_poly.pdbx_strand_id
1 'polypeptide(L)'
;MKHFTCDMCGGNIRDERYTVNIEVAAAFDPDELTAEHLEDDHLAMIADEIDLLDSTAEFEVPDTGAKHMQFDLCSRCCRSYTKAPLIRYTTGRPSFSSN
;
A
#
# COMPACT_ATOMS: atom_id res chain seq x y z
N MET A 1 1.09 -25.70 -19.88
CA MET A 1 2.14 -24.82 -19.31
C MET A 1 1.44 -23.62 -18.68
N LYS A 2 1.79 -23.22 -17.45
CA LYS A 2 1.25 -22.00 -16.86
C LYS A 2 1.86 -20.80 -17.59
N HIS A 3 1.05 -20.05 -18.33
CA HIS A 3 1.47 -18.81 -18.94
C HIS A 3 1.37 -17.71 -17.88
N PHE A 4 2.49 -17.07 -17.57
CA PHE A 4 2.50 -15.89 -16.71
C PHE A 4 2.49 -14.64 -17.59
N THR A 5 1.83 -13.60 -17.12
CA THR A 5 1.75 -12.30 -17.80
C THR A 5 2.43 -11.27 -16.91
N CYS A 6 3.22 -10.39 -17.50
CA CYS A 6 3.85 -9.28 -16.78
C CYS A 6 2.82 -8.20 -16.46
N ASP A 7 2.62 -7.88 -15.19
CA ASP A 7 1.63 -6.88 -14.74
C ASP A 7 1.98 -5.46 -15.19
N MET A 8 3.24 -5.18 -15.53
CA MET A 8 3.67 -3.85 -15.96
C MET A 8 3.53 -3.60 -17.46
N CYS A 9 3.84 -4.58 -18.31
CA CYS A 9 3.80 -4.41 -19.77
C CYS A 9 2.72 -5.25 -20.49
N GLY A 10 2.03 -6.14 -19.77
CA GLY A 10 1.05 -7.07 -20.33
C GLY A 10 1.65 -8.20 -21.19
N GLY A 11 2.97 -8.28 -21.30
CA GLY A 11 3.65 -9.29 -22.11
C GLY A 11 3.69 -10.67 -21.46
N ASN A 12 3.72 -11.73 -22.27
CA ASN A 12 3.87 -13.10 -21.79
C ASN A 12 5.30 -13.35 -21.25
N ILE A 13 5.40 -13.91 -20.05
CA ILE A 13 6.67 -14.30 -19.41
C ILE A 13 6.96 -15.75 -19.79
N ARG A 14 8.00 -15.95 -20.61
CA ARG A 14 8.42 -17.28 -21.09
C ARG A 14 9.63 -17.86 -20.37
N ASP A 15 10.50 -16.98 -19.88
CA ASP A 15 11.78 -17.35 -19.27
C ASP A 15 11.76 -17.03 -17.77
N GLU A 16 12.57 -16.07 -17.32
CA GLU A 16 12.68 -15.65 -15.93
C GLU A 16 11.48 -14.81 -15.47
N ARG A 17 10.82 -15.30 -14.41
CA ARG A 17 9.74 -14.62 -13.70
C ARG A 17 10.28 -13.98 -12.43
N TYR A 18 10.01 -12.69 -12.26
CA TYR A 18 10.32 -11.93 -11.05
C TYR A 18 9.03 -11.58 -10.35
N THR A 19 9.03 -11.57 -9.02
CA THR A 19 7.85 -11.22 -8.23
C THR A 19 8.16 -10.04 -7.32
N VAL A 20 7.28 -9.05 -7.30
CA VAL A 20 7.36 -7.86 -6.45
C VAL A 20 6.25 -7.95 -5.42
N ASN A 21 6.60 -7.88 -4.13
CA ASN A 21 5.65 -7.79 -3.04
C ASN A 21 5.72 -6.37 -2.47
N ILE A 22 4.60 -5.67 -2.44
CA ILE A 22 4.46 -4.33 -1.88
C ILE A 22 3.56 -4.44 -0.65
N GLU A 23 4.01 -3.82 0.44
CA GLU A 23 3.22 -3.64 1.66
C GLU A 23 2.97 -2.15 1.86
N VAL A 24 1.71 -1.80 2.12
CA VAL A 24 1.29 -0.45 2.46
C VAL A 24 0.60 -0.51 3.82
N ALA A 25 1.26 0.01 4.84
CA ALA A 25 0.74 0.09 6.19
C ALA A 25 0.75 1.55 6.66
N ALA A 26 -0.07 1.86 7.67
CA ALA A 26 0.06 3.12 8.38
C ALA A 26 1.47 3.19 8.99
N ALA A 27 2.20 4.25 8.69
CA ALA A 27 3.44 4.54 9.41
C ALA A 27 3.04 4.96 10.81
N PHE A 28 3.24 4.07 11.79
CA PHE A 28 3.19 4.46 13.19
C PHE A 28 4.49 5.22 13.48
N ASP A 29 4.41 6.55 13.44
CA ASP A 29 5.43 7.37 14.09
C ASP A 29 5.05 7.35 15.58
N PRO A 30 5.87 6.75 16.47
CA PRO A 30 5.60 6.83 17.89
C PRO A 30 5.74 8.31 18.26
N ASP A 31 4.62 9.03 18.29
CA ASP A 31 4.56 10.34 18.89
C ASP A 31 5.22 10.22 20.28
N GLU A 32 6.18 11.12 20.52
CA GLU A 32 7.05 11.09 21.69
C GLU A 32 6.17 11.01 22.96
N LEU A 33 6.18 9.85 23.63
CA LEU A 33 5.38 9.63 24.85
C LEU A 33 5.82 10.63 25.91
N THR A 34 5.07 11.72 26.06
CA THR A 34 5.25 12.69 27.15
C THR A 34 4.79 12.11 28.48
N ALA A 35 5.30 12.64 29.60
CA ALA A 35 4.91 12.20 30.93
C ALA A 35 3.41 12.38 31.21
N GLU A 36 2.76 13.35 30.55
CA GLU A 36 1.32 13.62 30.65
C GLU A 36 0.51 12.42 30.14
N HIS A 37 0.97 11.73 29.08
CA HIS A 37 0.34 10.50 28.62
C HIS A 37 0.41 9.36 29.64
N LEU A 38 1.30 9.40 30.64
CA LEU A 38 1.32 8.35 31.69
C LEU A 38 0.31 8.64 32.81
N GLU A 39 -0.22 9.86 32.88
CA GLU A 39 -1.22 10.29 33.87
C GLU A 39 -2.65 10.00 33.39
N ASP A 40 -2.86 9.90 32.08
CA ASP A 40 -4.15 9.56 31.49
C ASP A 40 -4.51 8.08 31.71
N ASP A 41 -5.78 7.82 32.07
CA ASP A 41 -6.33 6.46 32.16
C ASP A 41 -6.73 5.96 30.76
N HIS A 42 -5.73 5.51 30.00
CA HIS A 42 -5.93 4.92 28.67
C HIS A 42 -6.87 3.73 28.68
N LEU A 43 -6.96 2.99 29.79
CA LEU A 43 -7.86 1.83 29.88
C LEU A 43 -9.31 2.27 29.94
N ALA A 44 -9.63 3.32 30.69
CA ALA A 44 -10.96 3.92 30.70
C ALA A 44 -11.32 4.50 29.32
N MET A 45 -10.39 5.21 28.68
CA MET A 45 -10.62 5.77 27.34
C MET A 45 -10.88 4.68 26.27
N ILE A 46 -10.11 3.59 26.30
CA ILE A 46 -10.33 2.45 25.40
C ILE A 46 -11.68 1.78 25.69
N ALA A 47 -12.07 1.65 26.96
CA ALA A 47 -13.35 1.06 27.34
C ALA A 47 -14.53 1.91 26.84
N ASP A 48 -14.47 3.24 27.01
CA ASP A 48 -15.50 4.16 26.53
C ASP A 48 -15.63 4.11 25.00
N GLU A 49 -14.52 4.01 24.28
CA GLU A 49 -14.52 3.88 22.82
C GLU A 49 -15.14 2.54 22.38
N ILE A 50 -14.82 1.43 23.05
CA ILE A 50 -15.42 0.11 22.77
C ILE A 50 -16.94 0.15 23.00
N ASP A 51 -17.40 0.75 24.09
CA ASP A 51 -18.83 0.88 24.39
C ASP A 51 -19.55 1.75 23.34
N LEU A 52 -18.89 2.79 22.85
CA LEU A 52 -19.40 3.64 21.76
C LEU A 52 -19.53 2.84 20.46
N LEU A 53 -18.50 2.07 20.10
CA LEU A 53 -18.48 1.21 18.92
C LEU A 53 -19.61 0.18 18.95
N ASP A 54 -19.82 -0.49 20.08
CA ASP A 54 -20.89 -1.48 20.27
C ASP A 54 -22.30 -0.85 20.19
N SER A 55 -22.44 0.43 20.56
CA SER A 55 -23.72 1.16 20.51
C SER A 55 -24.12 1.63 19.11
N THR A 56 -23.16 1.74 18.18
CA THR A 56 -23.39 2.20 16.81
C THR A 56 -23.49 1.01 15.86
N ALA A 57 -24.71 0.67 15.42
CA ALA A 57 -24.98 -0.52 14.61
C ALA A 57 -24.33 -0.55 13.21
N GLU A 58 -23.70 0.54 12.77
CA GLU A 58 -22.97 0.63 11.50
C GLU A 58 -21.66 1.40 11.69
N PHE A 59 -20.73 0.81 12.45
CA PHE A 59 -19.33 1.25 12.40
C PHE A 59 -18.54 0.33 11.46
N GLU A 60 -18.28 0.80 10.24
CA GLU A 60 -17.24 0.20 9.40
C GLU A 60 -15.89 0.52 10.05
N VAL A 61 -15.28 -0.48 10.70
CA VAL A 61 -13.90 -0.35 11.17
C VAL A 61 -13.04 0.03 9.96
N PRO A 62 -12.37 1.19 9.97
CA PRO A 62 -11.50 1.56 8.86
C PRO A 62 -10.48 0.43 8.67
N ASP A 63 -10.29 0.00 7.41
CA ASP A 63 -9.29 -0.99 7.03
C ASP A 63 -7.89 -0.42 7.32
N THR A 64 -7.48 -0.59 8.58
CA THR A 64 -6.21 -0.17 9.17
C THR A 64 -5.13 -1.25 9.00
N GLY A 65 -5.48 -2.38 8.38
CA GLY A 65 -4.57 -3.46 8.10
C GLY A 65 -3.52 -3.07 7.05
N ALA A 66 -2.35 -3.71 7.14
CA ALA A 66 -1.35 -3.63 6.09
C ALA A 66 -1.92 -4.23 4.80
N LYS A 67 -1.89 -3.45 3.71
CA LYS A 67 -2.30 -3.91 2.38
C LYS A 67 -1.13 -4.56 1.70
N HIS A 68 -1.27 -5.84 1.36
CA HIS A 68 -0.28 -6.60 0.60
C HIS A 68 -0.68 -6.72 -0.86
N MET A 69 0.25 -6.42 -1.76
CA MET A 69 0.08 -6.58 -3.20
C MET A 69 1.24 -7.38 -3.76
N GLN A 70 0.94 -8.34 -4.64
CA GLN A 70 1.95 -9.14 -5.32
C GLN A 70 1.80 -8.96 -6.83
N PHE A 71 2.92 -8.73 -7.51
CA PHE A 71 2.98 -8.54 -8.96
C PHE A 71 4.04 -9.44 -9.59
N ASP A 72 3.78 -9.91 -10.79
CA ASP A 72 4.70 -10.66 -11.63
C ASP A 72 5.27 -9.78 -12.74
N LEU A 73 6.60 -9.74 -12.83
CA LEU A 73 7.33 -8.94 -13.81
C LEU A 73 8.26 -9.82 -14.66
N CYS A 74 8.40 -9.45 -15.93
CA CYS A 74 9.47 -9.96 -16.77
C CYS A 74 10.82 -9.30 -16.40
N SER A 75 11.93 -9.89 -16.82
CA SER A 75 13.29 -9.39 -16.54
C SER A 75 13.51 -7.91 -16.88
N ARG A 76 12.95 -7.44 -17.99
CA ARG A 76 13.02 -6.03 -18.41
C ARG A 76 12.26 -5.10 -17.45
N CYS A 77 11.01 -5.45 -17.13
CA CYS A 77 10.16 -4.65 -16.23
C CYS A 77 10.69 -4.66 -14.80
N CYS A 78 11.23 -5.78 -14.33
CA CYS A 78 11.92 -5.86 -13.04
C CYS A 78 13.06 -4.84 -12.97
N ARG A 79 13.95 -4.80 -13.96
CA ARG A 79 15.07 -3.83 -13.99
C ARG A 79 14.59 -2.37 -14.01
N SER A 80 13.45 -2.10 -14.64
CA SER A 80 12.85 -0.77 -14.65
C SER A 80 12.28 -0.41 -13.28
N TYR A 81 11.53 -1.33 -12.68
CA TYR A 81 10.90 -1.16 -11.39
C TYR A 81 11.92 -0.95 -10.27
N THR A 82 13.02 -1.70 -10.25
CA THR A 82 14.09 -1.54 -9.25
C THR A 82 14.76 -0.15 -9.30
N LYS A 83 14.79 0.50 -10.47
CA LYS A 83 15.37 1.85 -10.60
C LYS A 83 14.42 2.94 -10.12
N ALA A 84 13.13 2.74 -10.29
CA ALA A 84 12.10 3.70 -9.92
C ALA A 84 10.80 2.95 -9.57
N PRO A 85 10.64 2.51 -8.31
CA PRO A 85 9.46 1.74 -7.91
C PRO A 85 8.20 2.61 -7.75
N LEU A 86 8.39 3.91 -7.50
CA LEU A 86 7.33 4.90 -7.26
C LEU A 86 7.34 6.00 -8.33
N ILE A 87 7.46 5.63 -9.62
CA ILE A 87 7.51 6.62 -10.71
C ILE A 87 6.37 7.61 -10.53
N ARG A 88 6.71 8.89 -10.31
CA ARG A 88 5.74 9.97 -10.42
C ARG A 88 5.32 10.01 -11.87
N TYR A 89 4.10 9.58 -12.19
CA TYR A 89 3.51 9.89 -13.49
C TYR A 89 3.43 11.41 -13.57
N THR A 90 4.43 12.04 -14.17
CA THR A 90 4.21 13.34 -14.77
C THR A 90 3.21 13.04 -15.87
N THR A 91 1.97 13.50 -15.72
CA THR A 91 1.02 13.54 -16.82
C THR A 91 1.71 14.27 -17.96
N GLY A 92 2.31 13.50 -18.87
CA GLY A 92 3.06 14.03 -20.00
C GLY A 92 2.09 14.90 -20.77
N ARG A 93 2.44 16.18 -20.96
CA ARG A 93 1.73 17.03 -21.92
C ARG A 93 1.61 16.22 -23.22
N PRO A 94 0.40 15.96 -23.74
CA PRO A 94 0.30 15.32 -25.04
C PRO A 94 1.00 16.21 -26.06
N SER A 95 2.07 15.72 -26.69
CA SER A 95 2.68 16.40 -27.83
C SER A 95 1.76 16.19 -29.02
N PHE A 96 0.94 17.19 -29.33
CA PHE A 96 0.22 17.21 -30.59
C PHE A 96 1.24 17.37 -31.71
N SER A 97 1.32 16.36 -32.58
CA SER A 97 2.04 16.45 -33.84
C SER A 97 1.45 17.60 -34.65
N SER A 98 2.28 18.59 -35.02
CA SER A 98 1.89 19.63 -35.96
C SER A 98 1.71 18.97 -37.33
N ASN A 99 0.49 19.01 -37.85
CA ASN A 99 0.19 18.69 -39.24
C ASN A 99 0.20 19.99 -40.05
#